data_AF-M4YJ50-F1
#
_entry.id   AF-M4YJ50-F1
#
_cell.length_a   1.000
_cell.length_b   1.000
_cell.length_c   1.000
_cell.angle_alpha   90.00
_cell.angle_beta   90.00
_cell.angle_gamma   90.00
#
_symmetry.space_group_name_H-M   'P 1'
#
loop_
_entity.id
_entity.type
_entity.pdbx_description
1 polymer ?
#
loop_
_entity_poly.entity_id
_entity_poly.type
_entity_poly.pdbx_seq_one_letter_code
_entity_poly.pdbx_strand_id
1 'polypeptide(L)'
;MVNMEYVGRSKYDNNGRITILREIAELMNLEKGEDYVSFFLHEGRLIVKKDTKKYGTFDFEGDEIADRLRDYEENLAVNFPVVDDPEEAERIAREQYERDKKLRESAKNKRDIQ
;
A
#
# COMPACT_ATOMS: atom_id res chain seq x y z
N MET A 1 -9.77 4.50 14.93
CA MET A 1 -9.79 4.00 13.55
C MET A 1 -8.55 4.52 12.87
N VAL A 2 -7.71 3.64 12.31
CA VAL A 2 -6.60 4.09 11.45
C VAL A 2 -7.22 4.38 10.09
N ASN A 3 -7.19 5.64 9.66
CA ASN A 3 -7.60 5.99 8.30
C ASN A 3 -6.52 5.48 7.35
N MET A 4 -6.89 4.65 6.38
CA MET A 4 -5.96 4.20 5.35
C MET A 4 -6.22 5.02 4.09
N GLU A 5 -5.26 5.85 3.72
CA GLU A 5 -5.38 6.67 2.51
C GLU A 5 -4.97 5.85 1.28
N TYR A 6 -5.81 5.86 0.26
CA TYR A 6 -5.49 5.18 -1.00
C TYR A 6 -4.48 6.01 -1.80
N VAL A 7 -3.23 5.55 -1.85
CA VAL A 7 -2.16 6.22 -2.61
C VAL A 7 -2.00 5.68 -4.04
N GLY A 8 -2.45 4.45 -4.30
CA GLY A 8 -2.39 3.87 -5.64
C GLY A 8 -2.33 2.35 -5.64
N ARG A 9 -2.09 1.77 -6.83
CA ARG A 9 -1.99 0.32 -7.02
C ARG A 9 -0.85 -0.06 -7.94
N SER A 10 -0.22 -1.19 -7.63
CA SER A 10 0.81 -1.81 -8.45
C SER A 10 0.37 -3.22 -8.83
N LYS A 11 0.68 -3.65 -10.06
CA LYS A 11 0.39 -5.03 -10.48
C LYS A 11 1.45 -5.95 -9.87
N TYR A 12 0.98 -7.05 -9.29
CA TYR A 12 1.84 -8.18 -8.93
C TYR A 12 2.37 -8.81 -10.21
N ASP A 13 3.69 -8.89 -10.33
CA ASP A 13 4.33 -9.44 -11.53
C ASP A 13 4.44 -10.97 -11.49
N ASN A 14 4.87 -11.54 -12.61
CA ASN A 14 5.05 -13.00 -12.74
C ASN A 14 6.22 -13.56 -11.91
N ASN A 15 7.09 -12.68 -11.39
CA ASN A 15 8.23 -13.05 -10.55
C ASN A 15 7.94 -12.90 -9.06
N GLY A 16 6.69 -12.63 -8.72
CA GLY A 16 6.24 -12.50 -7.35
C GLY A 16 6.57 -11.17 -6.68
N ARG A 17 6.78 -10.11 -7.45
CA ARG A 17 7.22 -8.80 -6.97
C ARG A 17 6.09 -7.79 -7.05
N ILE A 18 6.09 -6.88 -6.08
CA ILE A 18 5.27 -5.66 -6.11
C ILE A 18 6.22 -4.49 -6.36
N THR A 19 5.96 -3.73 -7.42
CA THR A 19 6.72 -2.51 -7.69
C THR A 19 6.21 -1.40 -6.78
N ILE A 20 7.09 -0.81 -5.97
CA ILE A 20 6.77 0.37 -5.16
C ILE A 20 6.51 1.54 -6.12
N LEU A 21 5.44 2.30 -5.87
CA LEU A 21 5.11 3.49 -6.65
C LEU A 21 6.24 4.52 -6.52
N ARG A 22 6.58 5.19 -7.61
CA ARG A 22 7.70 6.14 -7.65
C ARG A 22 7.58 7.22 -6.56
N GLU A 23 6.40 7.78 -6.39
CA GLU A 23 6.12 8.80 -5.38
C GLU A 23 6.35 8.31 -3.95
N ILE A 24 5.90 7.09 -3.63
CA ILE A 24 6.19 6.45 -2.34
C ILE A 24 7.69 6.20 -2.17
N ALA A 25 8.39 5.77 -3.23
CA ALA A 25 9.83 5.57 -3.18
C ALA A 25 10.59 6.88 -2.92
N GLU A 26 10.16 8.00 -3.50
CA GLU A 26 10.71 9.33 -3.26
C GLU A 26 10.45 9.80 -1.81
N LEU A 27 9.22 9.61 -1.30
CA LEU A 27 8.87 9.92 0.09
C LEU A 27 9.67 9.09 1.10
N MET A 28 9.93 7.82 0.79
CA MET A 28 10.75 6.93 1.61
C MET A 28 12.26 7.14 1.38
N ASN A 29 12.66 8.02 0.46
CA ASN A 29 14.03 8.22 0.01
C ASN A 29 14.75 6.89 -0.31
N LEU A 30 14.12 6.07 -1.14
CA LEU A 30 14.67 4.76 -1.55
C LEU A 30 15.62 4.91 -2.75
N GLU A 31 16.84 4.44 -2.56
CA GLU A 31 17.87 4.34 -3.58
C GLU A 31 17.95 2.91 -4.12
N LYS A 32 17.79 2.79 -5.44
CA LYS A 32 17.75 1.50 -6.12
C LYS A 32 19.10 0.78 -6.03
N GLY A 33 19.08 -0.40 -5.42
CA GLY A 33 20.26 -1.28 -5.34
C GLY A 33 21.11 -1.06 -4.09
N GLU A 34 20.83 -0.01 -3.33
CA GLU A 34 21.53 0.33 -2.09
C GLU A 34 20.64 0.05 -0.87
N ASP A 35 19.38 0.46 -0.93
CA ASP A 35 18.48 0.40 0.21
C ASP A 35 17.74 -0.93 0.34
N TYR A 36 17.60 -1.36 1.59
CA TYR A 36 16.75 -2.48 1.96
C TYR A 36 15.40 -2.01 2.48
N VAL A 37 14.39 -2.85 2.25
CA VAL A 37 13.03 -2.62 2.70
C VAL A 37 12.54 -3.87 3.41
N SER A 38 12.12 -3.71 4.66
CA SER A 38 11.57 -4.76 5.50
C SER A 38 10.05 -4.80 5.44
N PHE A 39 9.51 -6.02 5.56
CA PHE A 39 8.09 -6.30 5.53
C PHE A 39 7.62 -6.77 6.91
N PHE A 40 6.57 -6.15 7.42
CA PHE A 40 5.98 -6.44 8.72
C PHE A 40 4.49 -6.74 8.58
N LEU A 41 3.96 -7.60 9.44
CA LEU A 41 2.52 -7.85 9.54
C LEU A 41 2.00 -7.27 10.85
N HIS A 42 0.95 -6.46 10.78
CA HIS A 42 0.31 -5.87 11.95
C HIS A 42 -1.18 -5.69 11.70
N GLU A 43 -2.02 -6.19 12.61
CA GLU A 43 -3.50 -6.13 12.51
C GLU A 43 -4.04 -6.61 11.14
N GLY A 44 -3.46 -7.67 10.58
CA GLY A 44 -3.86 -8.21 9.27
C GLY A 44 -3.44 -7.35 8.07
N ARG A 45 -2.64 -6.30 8.27
CA ARG A 45 -2.08 -5.43 7.23
C ARG A 45 -0.59 -5.72 7.01
N LEU A 46 -0.15 -5.58 5.76
CA LEU A 46 1.27 -5.58 5.39
C LEU A 46 1.82 -4.16 5.49
N ILE A 47 2.84 -3.98 6.32
CA ILE A 47 3.57 -2.72 6.49
C ILE A 47 4.95 -2.89 5.84
N VAL A 48 5.36 -1.85 5.13
CA VAL A 48 6.63 -1.80 4.40
C VAL A 48 7.44 -0.65 5.00
N LYS A 49 8.66 -0.93 5.49
CA LYS A 49 9.54 0.09 6.10
C LYS A 49 10.92 0.02 5.44
N LYS A 50 11.51 1.18 5.14
CA LYS A 50 12.93 1.27 4.79
C LYS A 50 13.78 0.86 5.99
N ASP A 51 14.82 0.07 5.75
CA ASP A 51 15.83 -0.21 6.77
C ASP A 51 16.75 1.00 6.89
N THR A 52 16.72 1.63 8.06
CA THR A 52 17.44 2.88 8.34
C THR A 52 18.59 2.63 9.31
N LYS A 53 19.61 3.47 9.20
CA LYS A 53 20.76 3.39 10.11
C LYS A 53 20.41 4.00 11.46
N LYS A 54 20.58 3.21 12.52
CA LYS A 54 20.41 3.68 13.90
C LYS A 54 21.66 4.36 14.42
N TYR A 55 21.45 5.43 15.19
CA TYR A 55 22.48 6.17 15.90
C TYR A 55 22.24 6.01 17.41
N GLY A 56 22.71 4.89 17.96
CA GLY A 56 22.35 4.46 19.32
C GLY A 56 20.89 4.02 19.38
N THR A 57 20.08 4.69 20.21
CA THR A 57 18.62 4.45 20.31
C THR A 57 17.80 5.30 19.35
N PHE A 58 18.43 6.19 18.59
CA PHE A 58 17.76 7.15 17.70
C PHE A 58 17.76 6.66 16.25
N ASP A 59 16.66 6.94 15.55
CA ASP A 59 16.43 6.58 14.15
C ASP A 59 16.03 7.84 13.36
N PHE A 60 16.95 8.80 13.23
CA PHE A 60 16.68 10.11 12.64
C PHE A 60 16.15 10.02 11.20
N GLU A 61 16.70 9.11 10.39
CA GLU A 61 16.23 8.89 9.02
C GLU A 61 14.82 8.29 9.01
N GLY A 62 14.54 7.35 9.91
CA GLY A 62 13.21 6.78 10.06
C GLY A 62 12.18 7.82 10.50
N ASP A 63 12.56 8.72 11.41
CA ASP A 63 11.73 9.82 11.88
C ASP A 63 11.42 10.81 10.74
N GLU A 64 12.43 11.21 9.94
CA GLU A 64 12.25 12.09 8.79
C GLU A 64 11.35 11.47 7.70
N ILE A 65 11.50 10.16 7.44
CA ILE A 65 10.60 9.44 6.52
C ILE A 65 9.17 9.42 7.07
N ALA A 66 9.01 9.17 8.37
CA ALA A 66 7.70 9.13 9.00
C ALA A 66 6.99 10.50 8.92
N ASP A 67 7.71 11.59 9.15
CA ASP A 67 7.16 12.95 9.04
C ASP A 67 6.72 13.26 7.60
N ARG A 68 7.55 12.94 6.59
CA ARG A 68 7.16 13.11 5.17
C ARG A 68 5.92 12.32 4.78
N LEU A 69 5.78 11.08 5.28
CA LEU A 69 4.62 10.25 5.02
C LEU A 69 3.36 10.81 5.69
N ARG A 70 3.46 11.32 6.92
CA ARG A 70 2.32 11.97 7.61
C ARG A 70 1.88 13.24 6.90
N ASP A 71 2.82 14.10 6.52
CA ASP A 71 2.52 15.31 5.75
C ASP A 71 1.80 14.96 4.44
N TYR A 72 2.23 13.89 3.79
CA TYR A 72 1.59 13.40 2.58
C TYR A 72 0.17 12.88 2.82
N GLU A 73 -0.04 12.08 3.87
CA GLU A 73 -1.37 11.59 4.29
C GLU A 73 -2.34 12.73 4.59
N GLU A 74 -1.90 13.74 5.35
CA GLU A 74 -2.71 14.91 5.70
C GLU A 74 -3.15 15.69 4.44
N ASN A 75 -2.26 15.86 3.46
CA ASN A 75 -2.58 16.53 2.20
C ASN A 75 -3.48 15.68 1.27
N LEU A 76 -3.43 14.36 1.38
CA LEU A 76 -4.31 13.44 0.62
C LEU A 76 -5.74 13.45 1.14
N ALA A 77 -5.91 13.44 2.47
CA ALA A 77 -7.22 13.45 3.12
C ALA A 77 -8.07 14.67 2.71
N VAL A 78 -7.44 15.79 2.37
CA VAL A 78 -8.11 17.02 1.87
C VAL A 78 -8.70 16.82 0.46
N ASN A 79 -8.26 15.82 -0.31
CA ASN A 79 -8.62 15.61 -1.72
C ASN A 79 -9.62 14.46 -1.97
N PHE A 80 -10.07 13.74 -0.93
CA PHE A 80 -11.10 12.73 -1.11
C PHE A 80 -12.49 13.37 -1.20
N PRO A 81 -13.31 13.03 -2.21
CA PRO A 81 -14.70 13.44 -2.23
C PRO A 81 -15.40 12.84 -1.02
N VAL A 82 -16.02 13.68 -0.20
CA VAL A 82 -16.98 13.26 0.81
C VAL A 82 -18.03 12.41 0.12
N VAL A 83 -18.14 11.15 0.52
CA VAL A 83 -19.18 10.26 0.01
C VAL A 83 -20.46 10.59 0.77
N ASP A 84 -21.41 11.26 0.10
CA ASP A 84 -22.64 11.75 0.72
C ASP A 84 -23.55 10.61 1.27
N ASP A 85 -23.38 9.36 0.80
CA ASP A 85 -24.13 8.19 1.27
C ASP A 85 -23.21 6.95 1.48
N PRO A 86 -22.85 6.64 2.75
CA PRO A 86 -21.99 5.51 3.09
C PRO A 86 -22.55 4.12 2.76
N GLU A 87 -23.88 3.92 2.77
CA GLU A 87 -24.50 2.61 2.53
C GLU A 87 -24.44 2.21 1.05
N GLU A 88 -24.66 3.18 0.16
CA GLU A 88 -24.56 2.98 -1.30
C GLU A 88 -23.11 2.65 -1.71
N ALA A 89 -22.13 3.30 -1.08
CA ALA A 89 -20.71 3.07 -1.33
C ALA A 89 -20.24 1.68 -0.89
N GLU A 90 -20.69 1.23 0.28
CA GLU A 90 -20.40 -0.13 0.76
C GLU A 90 -20.98 -1.20 -0.17
N ARG A 91 -22.21 -0.98 -0.67
CA ARG A 91 -22.87 -1.91 -1.60
C ARG A 91 -22.08 -2.05 -2.91
N ILE A 92 -21.68 -0.94 -3.52
CA ILE A 92 -20.92 -0.94 -4.78
C ILE A 92 -19.54 -1.61 -4.59
N ALA A 93 -18.87 -1.33 -3.48
CA ALA A 93 -17.57 -1.95 -3.16
C ALA A 93 -17.69 -3.47 -2.99
N ARG A 94 -18.74 -3.93 -2.29
CA ARG A 94 -19.01 -5.36 -2.07
C ARG A 94 -19.34 -6.10 -3.37
N GLU A 95 -20.11 -5.48 -4.27
CA GLU A 95 -20.41 -6.04 -5.59
C GLU A 95 -19.16 -6.14 -6.48
N GLN A 96 -18.28 -5.12 -6.46
CA GLN A 96 -17.01 -5.17 -7.19
C GLN A 96 -16.08 -6.27 -6.64
N TYR A 97 -15.99 -6.40 -5.32
CA TYR A 97 -15.18 -7.43 -4.68
C TYR A 97 -15.61 -8.85 -5.07
N GLU A 98 -16.91 -9.15 -5.04
CA GLU A 98 -17.45 -10.45 -5.42
C GLU A 98 -17.23 -10.76 -6.91
N ARG A 99 -17.31 -9.75 -7.77
CA ARG A 99 -17.01 -9.89 -9.20
C ARG A 99 -15.54 -10.24 -9.43
N ASP A 100 -14.63 -9.52 -8.78
CA ASP A 100 -13.19 -9.73 -8.90
C ASP A 100 -12.74 -11.08 -8.32
N LYS A 101 -13.36 -11.52 -7.22
CA LYS A 101 -13.12 -12.84 -6.62
C LYS A 101 -13.48 -13.96 -7.60
N LYS A 102 -14.66 -13.90 -8.23
CA LYS A 102 -15.10 -14.89 -9.23
C LYS A 102 -14.21 -14.91 -10.48
N LEU A 103 -13.70 -13.75 -10.90
CA LEU A 103 -12.75 -13.65 -12.00
C LEU A 103 -11.40 -14.31 -11.66
N ARG A 104 -10.93 -14.18 -10.42
CA ARG A 104 -9.68 -14.83 -9.96
C ARG A 104 -9.82 -16.35 -9.87
N GLU A 105 -10.94 -16.84 -9.35
CA GLU A 105 -11.22 -18.27 -9.24
C GLU A 105 -11.35 -18.94 -10.63
N SER A 106 -12.05 -18.29 -11.56
CA SER A 106 -12.18 -18.80 -12.94
C SER A 106 -10.87 -18.74 -13.73
N ALA A 107 -10.03 -17.73 -13.50
CA ALA A 107 -8.69 -17.65 -14.10
C ALA A 107 -7.73 -18.72 -13.55
N LYS A 108 -7.87 -19.12 -12.28
CA LYS A 108 -7.08 -20.20 -11.67
C LYS A 108 -7.48 -21.57 -12.23
N ASN A 109 -8.78 -21.87 -12.29
CA ASN A 109 -9.28 -23.13 -12.85
C ASN A 109 -8.93 -23.33 -14.34
N LYS A 110 -8.80 -22.26 -15.13
CA LYS A 110 -8.37 -22.37 -16.54
C LYS A 110 -6.88 -22.71 -16.71
N ARG A 111 -6.04 -22.41 -15.72
CA ARG A 111 -4.60 -22.74 -15.74
C ARG A 111 -4.32 -24.18 -15.33
N ASP A 112 -5.21 -24.80 -14.56
CA ASP A 112 -5.08 -26.19 -14.09
C ASP A 112 -5.59 -27.24 -15.11
N ILE A 113 -6.11 -26.81 -16.27
CA ILE A 113 -6.69 -27.67 -17.34
C ILE A 113 -5.86 -27.60 -18.64
N GLN A 114 -4.70 -26.93 -18.65
CA GLN A 114 -3.71 -26.95 -19.74
C GLN A 114 -2.45 -27.70 -19.30
#